data_AF-A0AA96X015-F1
#
_entry.id   AF-A0AA96X015-F1
#
_cell.length_a   1.000
_cell.length_b   1.000
_cell.length_c   1.000
_cell.angle_alpha   90.00
_cell.angle_beta   90.00
_cell.angle_gamma   90.00
#
_symmetry.space_group_name_H-M   'P 1'
#
loop_
_entity.id
_entity.type
_entity.pdbx_description
1 polymer ?
#
loop_
_entity_poly.entity_id
_entity_poly.type
_entity_poly.pdbx_seq_one_letter_code
_entity_poly.pdbx_strand_id
1 'polypeptide(L)'
;MQFPETFRALESRNYRLFFMGQGLSLIGTWMSQTALIWLVYHLTNSALLLGVVGFAQQIPNFLLSPFAGVLVDRWNRQHTLIATQALSMLQSLLLAVLAFSNAIDLWHIIALSVFQGCVNAVDIPARQSFVVHLVDRPENLGNAIALNSSIFSGARLIGPAIAGLLIAAVCIPACFAIDTVSYAAVIAGLFAMRLRKREMPIPSQDETVPRPIQSTSSLSPSSLIIGGLRVYYC
;
A
#
# COMPACT_ATOMS: atom_id res chain seq x y z
N MET A 1 -22.83 16.74 12.08
CA MET A 1 -21.84 17.43 11.20
C MET A 1 -21.69 16.56 9.96
N GLN A 2 -22.32 16.96 8.85
CA GLN A 2 -22.26 16.26 7.57
C GLN A 2 -20.86 16.46 6.99
N PHE A 3 -20.06 15.39 6.98
CA PHE A 3 -18.80 15.40 6.24
C PHE A 3 -19.11 15.47 4.74
N PRO A 4 -18.34 16.24 3.93
CA PRO A 4 -18.46 16.23 2.48
C PRO A 4 -18.43 14.79 1.94
N GLU A 5 -19.12 14.52 0.83
CA GLU A 5 -19.13 13.22 0.12
C GLU A 5 -17.71 12.61 -0.03
N THR A 6 -16.67 13.46 -0.11
CA THR A 6 -15.24 13.16 -0.14
C THR A 6 -14.66 12.47 1.12
N PHE A 7 -15.37 12.44 2.25
CA PHE A 7 -14.87 11.82 3.49
C PHE A 7 -15.75 10.69 4.04
N ARG A 8 -16.76 10.23 3.28
CA ARG A 8 -17.65 9.12 3.70
C ARG A 8 -16.90 7.81 3.95
N ALA A 9 -15.74 7.58 3.31
CA ALA A 9 -14.88 6.44 3.61
C ALA A 9 -14.25 6.51 5.02
N LEU A 10 -13.96 7.71 5.56
CA LEU A 10 -13.45 7.91 6.92
C LEU A 10 -14.52 7.75 8.01
N GLU A 11 -15.78 7.59 7.63
CA GLU A 11 -16.90 7.38 8.56
C GLU A 11 -16.82 6.00 9.24
N SER A 12 -16.19 5.02 8.56
CA SER A 12 -15.81 3.75 9.16
C SER A 12 -14.59 3.91 10.07
N ARG A 13 -14.77 3.66 11.38
CA ARG A 13 -13.70 3.71 12.40
C ARG A 13 -12.49 2.85 12.02
N ASN A 14 -12.71 1.72 11.36
CA ASN A 14 -11.65 0.81 10.91
C ASN A 14 -10.85 1.40 9.75
N TYR A 15 -11.53 1.99 8.75
CA TYR A 15 -10.85 2.65 7.64
C TYR A 15 -10.04 3.87 8.10
N ARG A 16 -10.57 4.67 9.04
CA ARG A 16 -9.85 5.82 9.60
C ARG A 16 -8.58 5.41 10.37
N LEU A 17 -8.66 4.36 11.19
CA LEU A 17 -7.48 3.85 11.90
C LEU A 17 -6.40 3.36 10.93
N PHE A 18 -6.80 2.61 9.89
CA PHE A 18 -5.88 2.13 8.86
C PHE A 18 -5.27 3.30 8.09
N PHE A 19 -6.09 4.27 7.67
CA PHE A 19 -5.67 5.41 6.87
C PHE A 19 -4.66 6.29 7.60
N MET A 20 -4.89 6.60 8.88
CA MET A 20 -3.94 7.39 9.67
C MET A 20 -2.64 6.64 9.94
N GLY A 21 -2.71 5.35 10.30
CA GLY A 21 -1.52 4.53 10.51
C GLY A 21 -0.70 4.39 9.25
N GLN A 22 -1.34 4.06 8.12
CA GLN A 22 -0.67 3.93 6.83
C GLN A 22 -0.07 5.24 6.35
N GLY A 23 -0.76 6.36 6.54
CA GLY A 23 -0.21 7.67 6.20
C GLY A 23 1.07 7.99 6.95
N LEU A 24 1.08 7.74 8.27
CA LEU A 24 2.26 7.94 9.09
C LEU A 24 3.42 7.02 8.67
N SER A 25 3.14 5.73 8.46
CA SER A 25 4.15 4.76 8.01
C SER A 25 4.68 5.11 6.62
N LEU A 26 3.84 5.56 5.69
CA LEU A 26 4.29 6.02 4.38
C LEU A 26 5.26 7.19 4.49
N ILE A 27 4.96 8.19 5.31
CA ILE A 27 5.88 9.32 5.54
C ILE A 27 7.20 8.80 6.12
N GLY A 28 7.16 7.93 7.12
CA GLY A 28 8.34 7.28 7.73
C GLY A 28 9.19 6.54 6.70
N THR A 29 8.55 5.76 5.81
CA THR A 29 9.25 4.99 4.78
C THR A 29 9.96 5.88 3.76
N TRP A 30 9.28 6.93 3.27
CA TRP A 30 9.88 7.90 2.33
C TRP A 30 11.00 8.71 2.96
N MET A 31 10.87 9.01 4.26
CA MET A 31 11.90 9.64 5.06
C MET A 31 13.13 8.72 5.20
N SER A 32 12.94 7.47 5.62
CA SER A 32 14.00 6.45 5.71
C SER A 32 14.69 6.20 4.38
N GLN A 33 13.94 6.13 3.28
CA GLN A 33 14.52 5.94 1.95
C GLN A 33 15.48 7.08 1.59
N THR A 34 15.10 8.31 1.92
CA THR A 34 15.95 9.50 1.72
C THR A 34 17.21 9.42 2.57
N ALA A 35 17.06 9.02 3.84
CA ALA A 35 18.19 8.83 4.76
C ALA A 35 19.15 7.72 4.29
N LEU A 36 18.63 6.63 3.73
CA LEU A 36 19.43 5.53 3.17
C LEU A 36 20.24 5.98 1.96
N ILE A 37 19.64 6.76 1.05
CA ILE A 37 20.36 7.36 -0.09
C ILE A 37 21.52 8.23 0.43
N TRP A 38 21.26 9.08 1.43
CA TRP A 38 22.31 9.93 1.99
C TRP A 38 23.41 9.11 2.68
N LEU A 39 23.05 8.07 3.42
CA LEU A 39 23.98 7.17 4.11
C LEU A 39 24.93 6.45 3.15
N VAL A 40 24.38 5.85 2.09
CA VAL A 40 25.19 5.15 1.09
C VAL A 40 26.13 6.13 0.38
N TYR A 41 25.66 7.34 0.07
CA TYR A 41 26.51 8.36 -0.53
C TYR A 41 27.62 8.77 0.42
N HIS A 42 27.32 8.95 1.71
CA HIS A 42 28.30 9.34 2.71
C HIS A 42 29.39 8.27 2.91
N LEU A 43 29.02 6.99 2.86
CA LEU A 43 29.96 5.87 3.00
C LEU A 43 30.82 5.63 1.76
N THR A 44 30.26 5.83 0.56
CA THR A 44 30.91 5.40 -0.69
C THR A 44 31.41 6.53 -1.57
N ASN A 45 30.90 7.76 -1.38
CA ASN A 45 31.06 8.91 -2.29
C ASN A 45 30.80 8.59 -3.77
N SER A 46 29.98 7.58 -4.07
CA SER A 46 29.77 7.07 -5.42
C SER A 46 28.29 6.97 -5.77
N ALA A 47 27.89 7.74 -6.81
CA ALA A 47 26.54 7.68 -7.36
C ALA A 47 26.23 6.32 -8.02
N LEU A 48 27.24 5.58 -8.48
CA LEU A 48 27.06 4.26 -9.07
C LEU A 48 26.58 3.24 -8.03
N LEU A 49 27.17 3.27 -6.83
CA LEU A 49 26.80 2.36 -5.74
C LEU A 49 25.40 2.67 -5.18
N LEU A 50 25.00 3.94 -5.17
CA LEU A 50 23.61 4.32 -4.92
C LEU A 50 22.66 3.66 -5.92
N GLY A 51 23.00 3.72 -7.21
CA GLY A 51 22.24 3.07 -8.27
C GLY A 51 22.12 1.56 -8.01
N VAL A 52 23.23 0.89 -7.69
CA VAL A 52 23.26 -0.55 -7.39
C VAL A 52 22.34 -0.91 -6.22
N VAL A 53 22.36 -0.14 -5.12
CA VAL A 53 21.48 -0.37 -3.97
C VAL A 53 20.01 -0.19 -4.35
N GLY A 54 19.68 0.85 -5.12
CA GLY A 54 18.32 1.07 -5.63
C GLY A 54 17.86 -0.05 -6.56
N PHE A 55 18.71 -0.51 -7.46
CA PHE A 55 18.43 -1.65 -8.33
C PHE A 55 18.23 -2.94 -7.53
N ALA A 56 19.08 -3.21 -6.55
CA ALA A 56 18.99 -4.37 -5.68
C ALA A 56 17.67 -4.40 -4.87
N GLN A 57 17.11 -3.24 -4.52
CA GLN A 57 15.79 -3.14 -3.90
C GLN A 57 14.64 -3.38 -4.90
N GLN A 58 14.78 -2.91 -6.14
CA GLN A 58 13.70 -2.95 -7.13
C GLN A 58 13.59 -4.29 -7.88
N ILE A 59 14.72 -4.97 -8.13
CA ILE A 59 14.76 -6.25 -8.86
C ILE A 59 13.89 -7.33 -8.20
N PRO A 60 14.00 -7.61 -6.88
CA PRO A 60 13.19 -8.63 -6.24
C PRO A 60 11.70 -8.29 -6.28
N ASN A 61 11.36 -7.01 -6.06
CA ASN A 61 9.98 -6.53 -6.14
C ASN A 61 9.39 -6.80 -7.53
N PHE A 62 10.12 -6.47 -8.59
CA PHE A 62 9.68 -6.69 -9.97
C PHE A 62 9.47 -8.18 -10.27
N LEU A 63 10.44 -9.03 -9.94
CA LEU A 63 10.41 -10.47 -10.23
C LEU A 63 9.34 -11.22 -9.42
N LEU A 64 9.16 -10.86 -8.14
CA LEU A 64 8.25 -11.55 -7.24
C LEU A 64 6.82 -11.01 -7.27
N SER A 65 6.59 -9.78 -7.73
CA SER A 65 5.26 -9.15 -7.78
C SER A 65 4.16 -9.99 -8.45
N PRO A 66 4.35 -10.64 -9.63
CA PRO A 66 3.29 -11.43 -10.25
C PRO A 66 2.92 -12.68 -9.43
N PHE A 67 3.90 -13.31 -8.78
CA PHE A 67 3.67 -14.47 -7.93
C PHE A 67 3.01 -14.07 -6.61
N ALA A 68 3.45 -12.95 -6.05
CA ALA A 68 2.91 -12.42 -4.81
C ALA A 68 1.42 -12.08 -4.91
N GLY A 69 0.95 -11.56 -6.04
CA GLY A 69 -0.48 -11.28 -6.26
C GLY A 69 -1.36 -12.53 -6.12
N VAL A 70 -1.00 -13.62 -6.80
CA VAL A 70 -1.73 -14.90 -6.72
C VAL A 70 -1.73 -15.47 -5.30
N LEU A 71 -0.63 -15.27 -4.58
CA LEU A 71 -0.45 -15.78 -3.24
C LEU A 71 -1.29 -14.99 -2.21
N VAL A 72 -1.33 -13.66 -2.36
CA VAL A 72 -2.15 -12.74 -1.54
C VAL A 72 -3.64 -13.02 -1.71
N ASP A 73 -4.09 -13.42 -2.90
CA ASP A 73 -5.51 -13.72 -3.14
C ASP A 73 -6.00 -14.95 -2.38
N ARG A 74 -5.11 -15.90 -2.07
CA ARG A 74 -5.43 -17.13 -1.32
C ARG A 74 -5.31 -16.98 0.19
N TRP A 75 -4.55 -16.00 0.67
CA TRP A 75 -4.29 -15.80 2.09
C TRP A 75 -5.18 -14.74 2.74
N ASN A 76 -5.21 -14.75 4.07
CA ASN A 76 -5.88 -13.70 4.81
C ASN A 76 -5.06 -12.40 4.70
N ARG A 77 -5.59 -11.44 3.93
CA ARG A 77 -5.00 -10.12 3.66
C ARG A 77 -4.50 -9.40 4.91
N GLN A 78 -5.24 -9.50 6.04
CA GLN A 78 -4.84 -8.86 7.29
C GLN A 78 -3.56 -9.50 7.87
N HIS A 79 -3.49 -10.83 7.91
CA HIS A 79 -2.30 -11.52 8.41
C HIS A 79 -1.09 -11.30 7.51
N THR A 80 -1.29 -11.30 6.19
CA THR A 80 -0.22 -10.99 5.24
C THR A 80 0.33 -9.58 5.46
N LEU A 81 -0.54 -8.58 5.62
CA LEU A 81 -0.12 -7.21 5.92
C LEU A 81 0.61 -7.11 7.26
N ILE A 82 0.13 -7.77 8.32
CA ILE A 82 0.83 -7.75 9.61
C ILE A 82 2.22 -8.38 9.46
N ALA A 83 2.34 -9.49 8.73
CA ALA A 83 3.62 -10.15 8.48
C ALA A 83 4.58 -9.27 7.68
N THR A 84 4.14 -8.64 6.58
CA THR A 84 4.99 -7.75 5.78
C THR A 84 5.40 -6.51 6.56
N GLN A 85 4.49 -5.91 7.33
CA GLN A 85 4.80 -4.76 8.19
C GLN A 85 5.79 -5.14 9.30
N ALA A 86 5.68 -6.33 9.88
CA ALA A 86 6.64 -6.82 10.87
C ALA A 86 8.04 -7.07 10.26
N LEU A 87 8.11 -7.60 9.04
CA LEU A 87 9.37 -7.79 8.33
C LEU A 87 10.02 -6.44 7.97
N SER A 88 9.25 -5.46 7.48
CA SER A 88 9.75 -4.10 7.23
C SER A 88 10.19 -3.40 8.51
N MET A 89 9.46 -3.59 9.62
CA MET A 89 9.85 -3.08 10.93
C MET A 89 11.19 -3.67 11.39
N LEU A 90 11.38 -4.98 11.21
CA LEU A 90 12.64 -5.65 11.55
C LEU A 90 13.79 -5.13 10.69
N GLN A 91 13.57 -4.93 9.39
CA GLN A 91 14.56 -4.37 8.48
C GLN A 91 14.97 -2.95 8.89
N SER A 92 13.99 -2.09 9.19
CA SER A 92 14.23 -0.71 9.61
C SER A 92 14.95 -0.64 10.96
N LEU A 93 14.59 -1.55 11.88
CA LEU A 93 15.27 -1.69 13.17
C LEU A 93 16.72 -2.13 13.01
N LEU A 94 16.99 -3.11 12.13
CA LEU A 94 18.36 -3.56 11.84
C LEU A 94 19.20 -2.43 11.25
N LEU A 95 18.64 -1.64 10.30
CA LEU A 95 19.31 -0.46 9.79
C LEU A 95 19.61 0.56 10.89
N ALA A 96 18.64 0.84 11.76
CA ALA A 96 18.82 1.77 12.87
C ALA A 96 19.94 1.31 13.82
N VAL A 97 19.92 0.04 14.25
CA VAL A 97 20.92 -0.53 15.17
C VAL A 97 22.32 -0.54 14.54
N LEU A 98 22.44 -0.96 13.28
CA LEU A 98 23.73 -0.96 12.57
C LEU A 98 24.27 0.46 12.37
N ALA A 99 23.38 1.42 12.06
CA ALA A 99 23.79 2.80 11.86
C ALA A 99 24.13 3.51 13.19
N PHE A 100 23.44 3.24 14.29
CA PHE A 100 23.80 3.75 15.62
C PHE A 100 25.08 3.15 16.19
N SER A 101 25.34 1.87 15.90
CA SER A 101 26.57 1.20 16.33
C SER A 101 27.79 1.57 15.47
N ASN A 102 27.61 2.34 14.40
CA ASN A 102 28.63 2.66 13.39
C ASN A 102 29.29 1.40 12.75
N ALA A 103 28.65 0.25 12.85
CA ALA A 103 29.11 -1.01 12.25
C ALA A 103 28.48 -1.24 10.86
N ILE A 104 27.85 -0.22 10.28
CA ILE A 104 27.15 -0.33 9.01
C ILE A 104 28.14 -0.31 7.84
N ASP A 105 28.05 -1.34 7.01
CA ASP A 105 28.81 -1.48 5.77
C ASP A 105 27.87 -1.54 4.57
N LEU A 106 28.43 -1.28 3.39
CA LEU A 106 27.68 -1.33 2.13
C LEU A 106 26.98 -2.68 1.90
N TRP A 107 27.62 -3.79 2.26
CA TRP A 107 27.03 -5.13 2.13
C TRP A 107 25.78 -5.32 2.98
N HIS A 108 25.75 -4.74 4.20
CA HIS A 108 24.56 -4.75 5.05
C HIS A 108 23.41 -4.01 4.38
N ILE A 109 23.70 -2.84 3.79
CA ILE A 109 22.69 -2.04 3.09
C ILE A 109 22.15 -2.79 1.88
N ILE A 110 23.02 -3.37 1.04
CA ILE A 110 22.59 -4.15 -0.13
C ILE A 110 21.70 -5.34 0.29
N ALA A 111 22.12 -6.11 1.30
CA ALA A 111 21.35 -7.26 1.78
C ALA A 111 19.97 -6.84 2.33
N LEU A 112 19.92 -5.77 3.12
CA LEU A 112 18.67 -5.23 3.68
C LEU A 112 17.78 -4.60 2.60
N SER A 113 18.36 -4.02 1.55
CA SER A 113 17.64 -3.49 0.38
C SER A 113 17.00 -4.62 -0.44
N VAL A 114 17.72 -5.71 -0.70
CA VAL A 114 17.16 -6.90 -1.36
C VAL A 114 16.01 -7.48 -0.54
N PHE A 115 16.22 -7.61 0.77
CA PHE A 115 15.17 -8.07 1.70
C PHE A 115 13.93 -7.18 1.64
N GLN A 116 14.10 -5.85 1.68
CA GLN A 116 12.98 -4.91 1.55
C GLN A 116 12.28 -5.05 0.20
N GLY A 117 13.02 -5.31 -0.88
CA GLY A 117 12.46 -5.60 -2.20
C GLY A 117 11.53 -6.82 -2.19
N CYS A 118 11.95 -7.90 -1.54
CA CYS A 118 11.13 -9.11 -1.37
C CYS A 118 9.86 -8.84 -0.56
N VAL A 119 9.97 -8.07 0.53
CA VAL A 119 8.80 -7.71 1.36
C VAL A 119 7.82 -6.84 0.57
N ASN A 120 8.32 -5.84 -0.15
CA ASN A 120 7.50 -4.93 -0.96
C ASN A 120 6.75 -5.65 -2.08
N ALA A 121 7.32 -6.72 -2.63
CA ALA A 121 6.66 -7.56 -3.64
C ALA A 121 5.30 -8.08 -3.18
N VAL A 122 5.19 -8.40 -1.89
CA VAL A 122 3.97 -8.92 -1.26
C VAL A 122 3.14 -7.80 -0.64
N ASP A 123 3.79 -6.83 0.00
CA ASP A 123 3.11 -5.75 0.72
C ASP A 123 2.25 -4.87 -0.21
N ILE A 124 2.79 -4.48 -1.36
CA ILE A 124 2.08 -3.60 -2.30
C ILE A 124 0.75 -4.21 -2.76
N PRO A 125 0.72 -5.44 -3.33
CA PRO A 125 -0.55 -6.04 -3.74
C PRO A 125 -1.47 -6.36 -2.55
N ALA A 126 -0.93 -6.80 -1.40
CA ALA A 126 -1.72 -7.03 -0.18
C ALA A 126 -2.43 -5.76 0.29
N ARG A 127 -1.72 -4.64 0.29
CA ARG A 127 -2.24 -3.32 0.68
C ARG A 127 -3.34 -2.83 -0.25
N GLN A 128 -3.14 -2.95 -1.56
CA GLN A 128 -4.15 -2.57 -2.56
C GLN A 128 -5.43 -3.40 -2.38
N SER A 129 -5.29 -4.73 -2.25
CA SER A 129 -6.42 -5.64 -2.05
C SER A 129 -7.16 -5.38 -0.73
N PHE A 130 -6.43 -5.05 0.34
CA PHE A 130 -7.01 -4.75 1.65
C PHE A 130 -7.79 -3.44 1.68
N VAL A 131 -7.30 -2.38 1.02
CA VAL A 131 -8.05 -1.11 0.88
C VAL A 131 -9.39 -1.34 0.19
N VAL A 132 -9.39 -2.10 -0.90
CA VAL A 132 -10.63 -2.45 -1.62
C VAL A 132 -11.59 -3.24 -0.72
N HIS A 133 -11.08 -4.18 0.09
CA HIS A 133 -11.89 -4.97 1.01
C HIS A 133 -12.44 -4.17 2.20
N LEU A 134 -11.76 -3.09 2.63
CA LEU A 134 -12.27 -2.22 3.70
C LEU A 134 -13.39 -1.28 3.24
N VAL A 135 -13.54 -1.06 1.94
CA VAL A 135 -14.57 -0.20 1.39
C VAL A 135 -15.84 -1.02 1.17
N ASP A 136 -16.76 -0.95 2.13
CA ASP A 136 -18.00 -1.73 2.14
C ASP A 136 -18.96 -1.39 0.97
N ARG A 137 -18.83 -0.21 0.36
CA ARG A 137 -19.71 0.27 -0.73
C ARG A 137 -18.92 0.60 -1.99
N PRO A 138 -19.26 0.02 -3.16
CA PRO A 138 -18.55 0.27 -4.41
C PRO A 138 -18.59 1.76 -4.82
N GLU A 139 -19.63 2.50 -4.43
CA GLU A 139 -19.75 3.96 -4.65
C GLU A 139 -18.62 4.77 -3.99
N ASN A 140 -18.09 4.30 -2.86
CA ASN A 140 -17.03 4.99 -2.12
C ASN A 140 -15.62 4.58 -2.56
N LEU A 141 -15.49 3.63 -3.49
CA LEU A 141 -14.21 3.08 -3.91
C LEU A 141 -13.36 4.13 -4.63
N GLY A 142 -13.94 4.91 -5.54
CA GLY A 142 -13.25 5.99 -6.23
C GLY A 142 -12.68 7.04 -5.27
N ASN A 143 -13.46 7.39 -4.25
CA ASN A 143 -13.03 8.32 -3.21
C ASN A 143 -11.92 7.74 -2.33
N ALA A 144 -12.00 6.46 -1.93
CA ALA A 144 -10.95 5.79 -1.17
C ALA A 144 -9.63 5.71 -1.95
N ILE A 145 -9.68 5.42 -3.26
CA ILE A 145 -8.52 5.41 -4.14
C ILE A 145 -7.90 6.81 -4.26
N ALA A 146 -8.73 7.85 -4.41
CA ALA A 146 -8.28 9.24 -4.46
C ALA A 146 -7.58 9.65 -3.14
N LEU A 147 -8.15 9.28 -1.99
CA LEU A 147 -7.59 9.55 -0.67
C LEU A 147 -6.25 8.84 -0.47
N ASN A 148 -6.18 7.57 -0.85
CA ASN A 148 -4.94 6.79 -0.78
C ASN A 148 -3.85 7.42 -1.66
N SER A 149 -4.18 7.79 -2.90
CA SER A 149 -3.26 8.46 -3.82
C SER A 149 -2.77 9.82 -3.27
N SER A 150 -3.65 10.54 -2.58
CA SER A 150 -3.31 11.81 -1.92
C SER A 150 -2.31 11.60 -0.79
N ILE A 151 -2.49 10.57 0.05
CA ILE A 151 -1.50 10.21 1.08
C ILE A 151 -0.17 9.82 0.44
N PHE A 152 -0.17 8.95 -0.57
CA PHE A 152 1.06 8.48 -1.18
C PHE A 152 1.87 9.63 -1.79
N SER A 153 1.19 10.54 -2.49
CA SER A 153 1.80 11.74 -3.05
C SER A 153 2.26 12.72 -1.96
N GLY A 154 1.46 12.92 -0.92
CA GLY A 154 1.81 13.76 0.24
C GLY A 154 3.03 13.22 0.99
N ALA A 155 3.09 11.91 1.23
CA ALA A 155 4.21 11.26 1.89
C ALA A 155 5.51 11.35 1.08
N ARG A 156 5.43 11.22 -0.26
CA ARG A 156 6.57 11.42 -1.16
C ARG A 156 7.13 12.84 -1.13
N LEU A 157 6.29 13.83 -0.85
CA LEU A 157 6.71 15.22 -0.72
C LEU A 157 7.26 15.51 0.68
N ILE A 158 6.52 15.09 1.71
CA ILE A 158 6.79 15.42 3.11
C ILE A 158 7.95 14.59 3.68
N GLY A 159 8.04 13.30 3.33
CA GLY A 159 9.04 12.37 3.85
C GLY A 159 10.48 12.84 3.61
N PRO A 160 10.90 13.13 2.36
CA PRO A 160 12.24 13.64 2.08
C PRO A 160 12.54 14.99 2.73
N ALA A 161 11.54 15.88 2.83
CA ALA A 161 11.70 17.18 3.49
C ALA A 161 11.99 17.01 4.99
N ILE A 162 11.22 16.14 5.66
CA ILE A 162 11.45 15.79 7.07
C ILE A 162 12.80 15.10 7.25
N ALA A 163 13.19 14.20 6.33
CA ALA A 163 14.48 13.53 6.37
C ALA A 163 15.63 14.53 6.30
N GLY A 164 15.59 15.50 5.39
CA GLY A 164 16.63 16.53 5.28
C GLY A 164 16.80 17.34 6.57
N LEU A 165 15.68 17.73 7.20
CA LEU A 165 15.72 18.43 8.50
C LEU A 165 16.27 17.55 9.63
N LEU A 166 15.83 16.29 9.72
CA LEU A 166 16.29 15.35 10.75
C LEU A 166 17.77 14.99 10.61
N ILE A 167 18.25 14.79 9.38
CA ILE A 167 19.65 14.51 9.09
C ILE A 167 20.51 15.72 9.50
N ALA A 168 20.05 16.95 9.22
CA ALA A 168 20.77 18.17 9.58
C ALA A 168 20.75 18.48 11.08
N ALA A 169 19.65 18.17 11.79
CA ALA A 169 19.46 18.55 13.18
C ALA A 169 19.87 17.46 14.20
N VAL A 170 19.75 16.18 13.84
CA VAL A 170 19.92 15.05 14.76
C VAL A 170 21.00 14.11 14.26
N CYS A 171 20.64 13.16 13.39
CA CYS A 171 21.53 12.19 12.76
C CYS A 171 20.75 11.31 11.77
N ILE A 172 21.45 10.63 10.86
CA ILE A 172 20.85 9.66 9.92
C ILE A 172 20.11 8.52 10.63
N PRO A 173 20.68 7.84 11.66
CA PRO A 173 20.04 6.67 12.27
C PRO A 173 18.68 6.97 12.91
N ALA A 174 18.44 8.22 13.34
CA ALA A 174 17.16 8.65 13.89
C ALA A 174 16.00 8.48 12.89
N CYS A 175 16.25 8.66 11.59
CA CYS A 175 15.23 8.46 10.56
C CYS A 175 14.74 7.00 10.53
N PHE A 176 15.65 6.03 10.59
CA PHE A 176 15.30 4.60 10.61
C PHE A 176 14.59 4.21 11.91
N ALA A 177 14.98 4.80 13.04
CA ALA A 177 14.31 4.56 14.32
C ALA A 177 12.85 5.08 14.31
N ILE A 178 12.61 6.28 13.77
CA ILE A 178 11.26 6.84 13.64
C ILE A 178 10.38 5.97 12.73
N ASP A 179 10.94 5.47 11.64
CA ASP A 179 10.23 4.58 10.71
C ASP A 179 9.90 3.22 11.35
N THR A 180 10.82 2.66 12.14
CA THR A 180 10.57 1.46 12.96
C THR A 180 9.37 1.67 13.91
N VAL A 181 9.33 2.80 14.62
CA VAL A 181 8.20 3.16 15.51
C VAL A 181 6.91 3.34 14.72
N SER A 182 7.00 3.90 13.51
CA SER A 182 5.84 4.10 12.62
C SER A 182 5.24 2.76 12.17
N TYR A 183 6.08 1.77 11.84
CA TYR A 183 5.61 0.42 11.55
C TYR A 183 4.96 -0.26 12.77
N ALA A 184 5.54 -0.11 13.96
CA ALA A 184 4.94 -0.62 15.19
C ALA A 184 3.54 -0.02 15.44
N ALA A 185 3.37 1.29 15.19
CA ALA A 185 2.08 1.96 15.31
C ALA A 185 1.04 1.41 14.32
N VAL A 186 1.43 1.09 13.09
CA VAL A 186 0.54 0.44 12.10
C VAL A 186 0.12 -0.95 12.55
N ILE A 187 1.07 -1.76 13.01
CA ILE A 187 0.80 -3.12 13.47
C ILE A 187 -0.18 -3.08 14.66
N ALA A 188 0.04 -2.19 15.63
CA ALA A 188 -0.88 -1.98 16.74
C ALA A 188 -2.27 -1.55 16.27
N GLY A 189 -2.35 -0.65 15.27
CA GLY A 189 -3.61 -0.25 14.64
C GLY A 189 -4.33 -1.41 13.96
N LEU A 190 -3.61 -2.29 13.25
CA LEU A 190 -4.14 -3.48 12.58
C LEU A 190 -4.66 -4.52 13.58
N PHE A 191 -4.01 -4.69 14.73
CA PHE A 191 -4.52 -5.55 15.81
C PHE A 191 -5.75 -4.94 16.51
N ALA A 192 -5.82 -3.60 16.61
CA ALA A 192 -6.98 -2.92 17.16
C ALA A 192 -8.21 -2.96 16.23
N MET A 193 -8.02 -3.22 14.94
CA MET A 193 -9.11 -3.38 13.98
C MET A 193 -9.82 -4.73 14.16
N ARG A 194 -11.11 -4.68 14.48
CA ARG A 194 -12.01 -5.85 14.35
C ARG A 194 -12.56 -5.91 12.93
N LEU A 195 -11.90 -6.67 12.07
CA LEU A 195 -12.45 -7.03 10.77
C LEU A 195 -13.52 -8.10 10.97
N ARG A 196 -14.79 -7.72 10.76
CA ARG A 196 -15.88 -8.69 10.64
C ARG A 196 -15.50 -9.61 9.47
N LYS A 197 -15.27 -10.89 9.74
CA LYS A 197 -15.09 -11.90 8.70
C LYS A 197 -16.32 -11.79 7.80
N ARG A 198 -16.15 -11.34 6.55
CA ARG A 198 -17.24 -11.33 5.58
C ARG A 198 -17.56 -12.79 5.31
N GLU A 199 -18.56 -13.31 6.00
CA GLU A 199 -19.24 -14.53 5.61
C GLU A 199 -19.71 -14.28 4.18
N MET A 200 -19.10 -14.98 3.23
CA MET A 200 -19.60 -14.98 1.87
C MET A 200 -21.07 -15.42 1.96
N PRO A 201 -22.02 -14.65 1.42
CA PRO A 201 -23.38 -15.14 1.26
C PRO A 201 -23.24 -16.44 0.47
N ILE A 202 -23.54 -17.57 1.11
CA ILE A 202 -23.71 -18.83 0.39
C ILE A 202 -24.79 -18.52 -0.64
N PRO A 203 -24.55 -18.70 -1.95
CA PRO A 203 -25.60 -18.53 -2.93
C PRO A 203 -26.78 -19.39 -2.47
N SER A 204 -27.89 -18.75 -2.12
CA SER A 204 -29.11 -19.49 -1.80
C SER A 204 -29.44 -20.36 -3.00
N GLN A 205 -29.58 -21.66 -2.78
CA GLN A 205 -29.81 -22.68 -3.82
C GLN A 205 -31.08 -22.44 -4.68
N ASP A 206 -31.82 -21.36 -4.44
CA ASP A 206 -32.96 -20.90 -5.24
C ASP A 206 -32.59 -20.24 -6.57
N GLU A 207 -31.35 -19.78 -6.77
CA GLU A 207 -30.95 -19.11 -8.02
C GLU A 207 -30.46 -20.07 -9.12
N THR A 208 -30.28 -21.36 -8.79
CA THR A 208 -29.89 -22.41 -9.75
C THR A 208 -31.03 -22.96 -10.59
N VAL A 209 -32.28 -22.51 -10.38
CA VAL A 209 -33.39 -22.87 -11.26
C VAL A 209 -33.39 -21.90 -12.45
N PRO A 210 -33.07 -22.36 -13.69
CA PRO A 210 -33.22 -21.52 -14.86
C PRO A 210 -34.69 -21.10 -14.95
N ARG A 211 -34.95 -19.79 -14.90
CA ARG A 211 -36.30 -19.29 -15.17
C ARG A 211 -36.68 -19.75 -16.57
N PRO A 212 -37.86 -20.35 -16.77
CA PRO A 212 -38.31 -20.70 -18.10
C PRO A 212 -38.28 -19.44 -18.96
N ILE A 213 -37.62 -19.55 -20.12
CA ILE A 213 -37.52 -18.50 -21.11
C ILE A 213 -38.95 -18.13 -21.49
N GLN A 214 -39.46 -17.01 -20.98
CA GLN A 214 -40.68 -16.43 -21.49
C GLN A 214 -40.37 -16.00 -22.91
N SER A 215 -40.90 -16.75 -23.87
CA SER A 215 -40.88 -16.38 -25.27
C SER A 215 -41.53 -15.01 -25.40
N THR A 216 -40.72 -13.97 -25.58
CA THR A 216 -41.19 -12.64 -25.97
C THR A 216 -41.67 -12.73 -27.42
N SER A 217 -42.86 -13.29 -27.62
CA SER A 217 -43.58 -13.23 -28.89
C SER A 217 -44.38 -11.92 -28.94
N SER A 218 -43.69 -10.83 -29.28
CA SER A 218 -44.35 -9.62 -29.80
C SER A 218 -43.32 -8.70 -30.47
N LEU A 219 -42.76 -9.16 -31.59
CA LEU A 219 -42.17 -8.25 -32.57
C LEU A 219 -43.33 -7.58 -33.32
N SER A 220 -43.69 -6.37 -32.91
CA SER A 220 -44.47 -5.44 -33.72
C SER A 220 -43.51 -4.67 -34.64
N PRO A 221 -43.67 -4.72 -35.98
CA PRO A 221 -42.83 -3.98 -36.91
C PRO A 221 -43.41 -2.58 -37.13
N SER A 222 -42.99 -1.59 -36.34
CA SER A 222 -43.32 -0.18 -36.60
C SER A 222 -42.33 0.76 -35.90
N SER A 223 -41.71 1.66 -36.67
CA SER A 223 -40.70 2.68 -36.30
C SER A 223 -39.27 2.13 -36.10
N LEU A 224 -38.29 2.27 -37.01
CA LEU A 224 -38.05 3.26 -38.06
C LEU A 224 -37.93 4.68 -37.51
N ILE A 225 -36.79 5.01 -36.89
CA ILE A 225 -36.11 6.30 -37.09
C ILE A 225 -34.58 6.07 -37.11
N ILE A 226 -34.02 6.34 -38.28
CA ILE A 226 -32.61 6.52 -38.58
C ILE A 226 -32.17 7.86 -37.97
N GLY A 227 -31.08 7.89 -37.22
CA GLY A 227 -30.40 9.17 -36.95
C GLY A 227 -29.52 9.18 -35.70
N GLY A 228 -28.22 9.39 -35.91
CA GLY A 228 -27.38 10.04 -34.89
C GLY A 228 -26.19 9.24 -34.39
N LEU A 229 -25.24 8.93 -35.28
CA LEU A 229 -23.86 8.68 -34.88
C LEU A 229 -23.30 9.98 -34.25
N ARG A 230 -22.98 9.97 -32.96
CA ARG A 230 -22.02 10.92 -32.39
C ARG A 230 -21.15 10.25 -31.33
N VAL A 231 -19.98 9.89 -31.80
CA VAL A 231 -18.72 9.73 -31.08
C VAL A 231 -18.53 10.86 -30.07
N TYR A 232 -18.21 10.54 -28.81
CA TYR A 232 -17.24 11.29 -27.99
C TYR A 232 -16.70 10.37 -26.89
N TYR A 233 -15.44 9.97 -27.05
CA TYR A 233 -14.57 9.54 -25.96
C TYR A 233 -14.04 10.81 -25.27
N CYS A 234 -14.02 10.78 -23.93
CA CYS A 234 -13.05 11.50 -23.12
C CYS A 234 -12.17 10.43 -22.46
#